data_AF-A0A9E5RZI1-F1
#
_entry.id   AF-A0A9E5RZI1-F1
#
_cell.length_a   1.000
_cell.length_b   1.000
_cell.length_c   1.000
_cell.angle_alpha   90.00
_cell.angle_beta   90.00
_cell.angle_gamma   90.00
#
_symmetry.space_group_name_H-M   'P 1'
#
loop_
_entity.id
_entity.type
_entity.pdbx_description
1 polymer ?
#
loop_
_entity_poly.entity_id
_entity_poly.type
_entity_poly.pdbx_seq_one_letter_code
_entity_poly.pdbx_strand_id
1 'polypeptide(L)'
;MLKKSLLFFLPFAFLLFPNQASALPGQSTEEVGSWIKTHPTLKPSSGERFYIQKSDTAAQRFTFQASVLPPGTVGFTKDRSNIRTERLAMYDAINGMSFNRLQESLRIIYGLDVYQDFQNAQLIYDYPNQSAINSARLAKTPIREALRGQLKVGDRYAYWMEIAKGKGGKAYTGQMTVLLKSDLNKLEAELRNR
;
A
#
# COMPACT_ATOMS: atom_id res chain seq x y z
N MET A 1 -8.00 42.30 49.10
CA MET A 1 -7.80 41.04 48.32
C MET A 1 -8.73 41.07 47.11
N LEU A 2 -8.22 41.42 45.93
CA LEU A 2 -8.99 41.31 44.67
C LEU A 2 -8.03 40.77 43.60
N LYS A 3 -8.16 39.48 43.26
CA LYS A 3 -7.43 38.86 42.15
C LYS A 3 -8.19 39.18 40.86
N LYS A 4 -7.56 39.93 39.94
CA LYS A 4 -8.00 40.01 38.54
C LYS A 4 -7.02 39.19 37.69
N SER A 5 -7.42 37.97 37.35
CA SER A 5 -6.76 37.20 36.29
C SER A 5 -7.23 37.76 34.94
N LEU A 6 -6.29 38.34 34.18
CA LEU A 6 -6.52 38.74 32.80
C LEU A 6 -6.20 37.53 31.91
N LEU A 7 -7.23 36.92 31.31
CA LEU A 7 -7.08 35.86 30.33
C LEU A 7 -6.41 36.43 29.06
N PHE A 8 -5.27 35.87 28.68
CA PHE A 8 -4.69 36.03 27.35
C PHE A 8 -5.49 35.18 26.35
N PHE A 9 -6.19 35.83 25.41
CA PHE A 9 -6.69 35.18 24.20
C PHE A 9 -5.57 35.16 23.16
N LEU A 10 -4.98 33.98 22.93
CA LEU A 10 -4.11 33.71 21.79
C LEU A 10 -5.01 33.28 20.61
N PRO A 11 -4.92 33.92 19.43
CA PRO A 11 -5.65 33.44 18.26
C PRO A 11 -4.91 32.21 17.73
N PHE A 12 -5.51 31.04 17.92
CA PHE A 12 -5.06 29.79 17.34
C PHE A 12 -5.40 29.82 15.85
N ALA A 13 -4.48 30.34 15.03
CA ALA A 13 -4.58 30.25 13.58
C ALA A 13 -4.34 28.80 13.16
N PHE A 14 -5.42 28.03 13.00
CA PHE A 14 -5.39 26.75 12.29
C PHE A 14 -5.03 27.01 10.82
N LEU A 15 -3.77 26.81 10.48
CA LEU A 15 -3.35 26.61 9.09
C LEU A 15 -3.93 25.26 8.63
N LEU A 16 -5.12 25.30 8.03
CA LEU A 16 -5.69 24.17 7.30
C LEU A 16 -4.85 23.95 6.05
N PHE A 17 -3.89 23.03 6.12
CA PHE A 17 -3.30 22.47 4.90
C PHE A 17 -4.41 21.68 4.18
N PRO A 18 -4.69 21.95 2.90
CA PRO A 18 -5.68 21.17 2.16
C PRO A 18 -5.16 19.73 2.04
N ASN A 19 -5.78 18.83 2.80
CA ASN A 19 -5.53 17.40 2.81
C ASN A 19 -6.18 16.75 1.57
N GLN A 20 -5.88 17.27 0.36
CA GLN A 20 -6.34 16.63 -0.87
C GLN A 20 -5.34 15.54 -1.25
N ALA A 21 -5.50 14.37 -0.63
CA ALA A 21 -5.02 13.13 -1.23
C ALA A 21 -5.89 12.84 -2.47
N SER A 22 -5.58 13.53 -3.57
CA SER A 22 -6.36 13.44 -4.80
C SER A 22 -5.68 12.53 -5.81
N ALA A 23 -5.45 11.25 -5.47
CA ALA A 23 -5.82 10.12 -6.33
C ALA A 23 -5.57 8.78 -5.61
N LEU A 24 -6.60 7.94 -5.67
CA LEU A 24 -6.72 6.63 -5.03
C LEU A 24 -7.48 5.71 -6.00
N PRO A 25 -7.51 4.38 -5.79
CA PRO A 25 -8.33 3.50 -6.62
C PRO A 25 -9.78 4.00 -6.75
N GLY A 26 -10.32 3.95 -7.96
CA GLY A 26 -11.66 4.44 -8.33
C GLY A 26 -11.68 5.81 -9.00
N GLN A 27 -10.56 6.51 -9.03
CA GLN A 27 -10.40 7.78 -9.76
C GLN A 27 -10.04 7.54 -11.23
N SER A 28 -10.26 8.56 -12.07
CA SER A 28 -9.99 8.46 -13.49
C SER A 28 -8.47 8.36 -13.77
N THR A 29 -8.10 7.80 -14.91
CA THR A 29 -6.70 7.77 -15.35
C THR A 29 -6.08 9.16 -15.47
N GLU A 30 -6.87 10.17 -15.83
CA GLU A 30 -6.44 11.56 -15.96
C GLU A 30 -6.16 12.18 -14.59
N GLU A 31 -7.08 12.00 -13.64
CA GLU A 31 -6.94 12.49 -12.26
C GLU A 31 -5.71 11.87 -11.59
N VAL A 32 -5.57 10.55 -11.67
CA VAL A 32 -4.42 9.83 -11.10
C VAL A 32 -3.12 10.25 -11.79
N GLY A 33 -3.13 10.41 -13.11
CA GLY A 33 -1.95 10.87 -13.84
C GLY A 33 -1.53 12.29 -13.44
N SER A 34 -2.48 13.20 -13.23
CA SER A 34 -2.23 14.57 -12.78
C SER A 34 -1.65 14.60 -11.37
N TRP A 35 -2.23 13.80 -10.47
CA TRP A 35 -1.75 13.65 -9.11
C TRP A 35 -0.33 13.12 -9.06
N ILE A 36 -0.03 11.99 -9.73
CA ILE A 36 1.33 11.42 -9.78
C ILE A 36 2.35 12.47 -10.23
N LYS A 37 2.02 13.25 -11.27
CA LYS A 37 2.92 14.26 -11.84
C LYS A 37 3.31 15.33 -10.82
N THR A 38 2.40 15.68 -9.92
CA THR A 38 2.60 16.72 -8.90
C THR A 38 3.00 16.14 -7.53
N HIS A 39 2.90 14.82 -7.35
CA HIS A 39 3.11 14.19 -6.05
C HIS A 39 4.58 14.29 -5.58
N PRO A 40 4.87 14.86 -4.39
CA PRO A 40 6.24 15.16 -3.95
C PRO A 40 7.20 13.97 -3.94
N THR A 41 6.69 12.78 -3.60
CA THR A 41 7.49 11.55 -3.50
C THR A 41 7.57 10.79 -4.83
N LEU A 42 6.55 10.88 -5.68
CA LEU A 42 6.50 10.07 -6.91
C LEU A 42 7.22 10.76 -8.07
N LYS A 43 7.07 12.08 -8.23
CA LYS A 43 7.73 12.95 -9.23
C LYS A 43 8.30 12.16 -10.42
N PRO A 44 7.47 11.78 -11.40
CA PRO A 44 7.89 10.90 -12.49
C PRO A 44 9.05 11.50 -13.30
N SER A 45 9.96 10.65 -13.74
CA SER A 45 11.04 10.97 -14.68
C SER A 45 10.47 11.09 -16.10
N SER A 46 11.29 11.57 -17.05
CA SER A 46 10.88 11.58 -18.46
C SER A 46 10.51 10.17 -18.93
N GLY A 47 9.30 10.00 -19.46
CA GLY A 47 8.76 8.71 -19.91
C GLY A 47 8.00 7.91 -18.84
N GLU A 48 8.09 8.27 -17.55
CA GLU A 48 7.29 7.67 -16.49
C GLU A 48 5.89 8.32 -16.44
N ARG A 49 4.84 7.50 -16.24
CA ARG A 49 3.46 8.00 -16.07
C ARG A 49 2.70 7.29 -14.96
N PHE A 50 2.33 6.03 -15.17
CA PHE A 50 1.64 5.21 -14.16
C PHE A 50 2.55 4.15 -13.54
N TYR A 51 3.78 4.04 -14.02
CA TYR A 51 4.83 3.25 -13.42
C TYR A 51 6.00 4.18 -13.15
N ILE A 52 6.42 4.24 -11.89
CA ILE A 52 7.45 5.12 -11.38
C ILE A 52 8.46 4.26 -10.64
N GLN A 53 9.73 4.47 -10.92
CA GLN A 53 10.82 3.80 -10.25
C GLN A 53 11.77 4.84 -9.64
N LYS A 54 12.10 4.66 -8.37
CA LYS A 54 13.08 5.45 -7.62
C LYS A 54 14.14 4.53 -7.05
N SER A 55 15.38 4.99 -7.05
CA SER A 55 16.52 4.25 -6.52
C SER A 55 17.45 5.24 -5.85
N ASP A 56 17.61 5.11 -4.53
CA ASP A 56 18.62 5.90 -3.79
C ASP A 56 20.00 5.26 -3.95
N THR A 57 20.04 3.93 -3.90
CA THR A 57 21.22 3.09 -4.15
C THR A 57 20.81 1.80 -4.85
N ALA A 58 21.78 0.98 -5.30
CA ALA A 58 21.48 -0.37 -5.78
C ALA A 58 20.83 -1.26 -4.69
N ALA A 59 21.04 -0.94 -3.41
CA ALA A 59 20.52 -1.65 -2.26
C ALA A 59 19.14 -1.17 -1.79
N GLN A 60 18.63 -0.05 -2.33
CA GLN A 60 17.36 0.56 -1.94
C GLN A 60 16.59 1.07 -3.16
N ARG A 61 15.45 0.44 -3.43
CA ARG A 61 14.61 0.73 -4.60
C ARG A 61 13.15 0.83 -4.18
N PHE A 62 12.44 1.74 -4.83
CA PHE A 62 11.01 1.95 -4.68
C PHE A 62 10.38 1.94 -6.07
N THR A 63 9.21 1.33 -6.18
CA THR A 63 8.37 1.40 -7.38
C THR A 63 6.94 1.71 -6.98
N PHE A 64 6.28 2.52 -7.78
CA PHE A 64 4.87 2.79 -7.70
C PHE A 64 4.21 2.45 -9.04
N GLN A 65 3.10 1.74 -9.01
CA GLN A 65 2.34 1.35 -10.19
C GLN A 65 0.85 1.59 -9.97
N ALA A 66 0.25 2.50 -10.74
CA ALA A 66 -1.20 2.62 -10.88
C ALA A 66 -1.67 1.80 -12.09
N SER A 67 -2.80 1.10 -11.96
CA SER A 67 -3.31 0.20 -12.98
C SER A 67 -4.84 0.16 -13.00
N VAL A 68 -5.39 0.11 -14.21
CA VAL A 68 -6.82 -0.11 -14.48
C VAL A 68 -7.22 -1.59 -14.39
N LEU A 69 -6.26 -2.49 -14.23
CA LEU A 69 -6.49 -3.92 -14.09
C LEU A 69 -6.73 -4.28 -12.62
N PRO A 70 -7.62 -5.24 -12.33
CA PRO A 70 -7.79 -5.76 -10.99
C PRO A 70 -6.50 -6.45 -10.50
N PRO A 71 -6.31 -6.60 -9.18
CA PRO A 71 -5.15 -7.27 -8.62
C PRO A 71 -5.21 -8.78 -8.85
N GLY A 72 -4.07 -9.43 -8.65
CA GLY A 72 -3.91 -10.87 -8.82
C GLY A 72 -3.75 -11.27 -10.30
N THR A 73 -4.35 -12.40 -10.68
CA THR A 73 -4.32 -12.95 -12.04
C THR A 73 -5.02 -11.99 -13.00
N VAL A 74 -4.38 -11.75 -14.16
CA VAL A 74 -4.89 -10.83 -15.18
C VAL A 74 -6.24 -11.33 -15.68
N GLY A 75 -7.28 -10.53 -15.42
CA GLY A 75 -8.64 -10.75 -15.92
C GLY A 75 -9.01 -9.72 -16.98
N PHE A 76 -10.08 -10.02 -17.74
CA PHE A 76 -10.66 -9.04 -18.65
C PHE A 76 -11.38 -7.95 -17.86
N THR A 77 -10.99 -6.69 -18.04
CA THR A 77 -11.75 -5.54 -17.54
C THR A 77 -12.44 -4.82 -18.70
N LYS A 78 -13.75 -4.61 -18.58
CA LYS A 78 -14.56 -3.84 -19.53
C LYS A 78 -14.34 -2.34 -19.38
N ASP A 79 -14.15 -1.88 -18.15
CA ASP A 79 -13.86 -0.48 -17.84
C ASP A 79 -12.36 -0.28 -17.62
N ARG A 80 -11.78 0.64 -18.38
CA ARG A 80 -10.38 1.07 -18.30
C ARG A 80 -10.24 2.58 -18.08
N SER A 81 -11.33 3.26 -17.76
CA SER A 81 -11.33 4.69 -17.47
C SER A 81 -10.85 5.00 -16.06
N ASN A 82 -10.98 4.04 -15.13
CA ASN A 82 -10.67 4.22 -13.72
C ASN A 82 -9.53 3.31 -13.26
N ILE A 83 -8.64 3.84 -12.42
CA ILE A 83 -7.61 3.06 -11.75
C ILE A 83 -8.26 2.13 -10.73
N ARG A 84 -7.89 0.85 -10.75
CA ARG A 84 -8.43 -0.17 -9.83
C ARG A 84 -7.45 -0.55 -8.73
N THR A 85 -6.16 -0.40 -9.01
CA THR A 85 -5.09 -0.78 -8.09
C THR A 85 -3.93 0.18 -8.16
N GLU A 86 -3.34 0.43 -7.01
CA GLU A 86 -2.09 1.16 -6.86
C GLU A 86 -1.13 0.33 -6.00
N ARG A 87 -0.01 -0.08 -6.59
CA ARG A 87 0.98 -0.94 -5.97
C ARG A 87 2.25 -0.17 -5.67
N LEU A 88 2.68 -0.24 -4.42
CA LEU A 88 3.99 0.17 -3.95
C LEU A 88 4.82 -1.08 -3.75
N ALA A 89 6.00 -1.17 -4.36
CA ALA A 89 6.95 -2.23 -4.06
C ALA A 89 8.31 -1.63 -3.69
N MET A 90 8.90 -2.21 -2.64
CA MET A 90 10.12 -1.72 -2.00
C MET A 90 11.13 -2.86 -1.91
N TYR A 91 12.37 -2.53 -2.21
CA TYR A 91 13.53 -3.37 -1.94
C TYR A 91 14.49 -2.58 -1.04
N ASP A 92 14.87 -3.16 0.10
CA ASP A 92 15.81 -2.55 1.03
C ASP A 92 16.71 -3.64 1.64
N ALA A 93 17.92 -3.81 1.09
CA ALA A 93 18.90 -4.78 1.59
C ALA A 93 19.56 -4.32 2.91
N ILE A 94 19.62 -3.00 3.13
CA ILE A 94 20.29 -2.37 4.27
C ILE A 94 19.45 -2.58 5.52
N ASN A 95 18.23 -2.04 5.53
CA ASN A 95 17.33 -2.08 6.69
C ASN A 95 16.45 -3.33 6.70
N GLY A 96 16.20 -3.93 5.53
CA GLY A 96 15.18 -4.96 5.37
C GLY A 96 13.77 -4.37 5.26
N MET A 97 12.83 -5.26 4.96
CA MET A 97 11.41 -4.97 4.79
C MET A 97 10.58 -5.61 5.89
N SER A 98 9.55 -4.90 6.32
CA SER A 98 8.57 -5.35 7.31
C SER A 98 7.19 -4.81 6.95
N PHE A 99 6.13 -5.40 7.52
CA PHE A 99 4.78 -4.85 7.35
C PHE A 99 4.70 -3.41 7.85
N ASN A 100 5.30 -3.07 8.99
CA ASN A 100 5.28 -1.70 9.51
C ASN A 100 5.88 -0.69 8.52
N ARG A 101 6.97 -1.04 7.80
CA ARG A 101 7.53 -0.16 6.76
C ARG A 101 6.58 0.00 5.57
N LEU A 102 5.88 -1.06 5.17
CA LEU A 102 4.86 -0.98 4.12
C LEU A 102 3.66 -0.14 4.56
N GLN A 103 3.24 -0.23 5.82
CA GLN A 103 2.17 0.61 6.36
C GLN A 103 2.58 2.08 6.39
N GLU A 104 3.80 2.37 6.80
CA GLU A 104 4.35 3.73 6.82
C GLU A 104 4.41 4.34 5.42
N SER A 105 4.63 3.53 4.38
CA SER A 105 4.59 3.99 3.00
C SER A 105 3.21 4.55 2.59
N LEU A 106 2.11 4.06 3.17
CA LEU A 106 0.77 4.61 2.92
C LEU A 106 0.67 6.05 3.41
N ARG A 107 1.21 6.34 4.60
CA ARG A 107 1.23 7.70 5.15
C ARG A 107 2.04 8.65 4.29
N ILE A 108 3.16 8.18 3.75
CA ILE A 108 4.07 8.99 2.91
C ILE A 108 3.47 9.26 1.54
N ILE A 109 2.78 8.28 0.93
CA ILE A 109 2.25 8.40 -0.44
C ILE A 109 0.83 8.96 -0.47
N TYR A 110 -0.03 8.62 0.47
CA TYR A 110 -1.44 9.00 0.42
C TYR A 110 -1.88 9.93 1.55
N GLY A 111 -1.00 10.22 2.51
CA GLY A 111 -1.33 11.05 3.66
C GLY A 111 -2.12 10.30 4.74
N LEU A 112 -2.69 11.08 5.66
CA LEU A 112 -3.25 10.56 6.91
C LEU A 112 -4.54 9.76 6.71
N ASP A 113 -5.39 10.16 5.75
CA ASP A 113 -6.73 9.59 5.59
C ASP A 113 -6.68 8.10 5.22
N VAL A 114 -5.83 7.76 4.24
CA VAL A 114 -5.67 6.38 3.77
C VAL A 114 -4.87 5.55 4.77
N TYR A 115 -3.90 6.17 5.44
CA TYR A 115 -3.22 5.52 6.54
C TYR A 115 -4.20 5.14 7.66
N GLN A 116 -5.11 6.04 8.05
CA GLN A 116 -6.13 5.76 9.07
C GLN A 116 -7.14 4.70 8.61
N ASP A 117 -7.60 4.75 7.36
CA ASP A 117 -8.45 3.71 6.77
C ASP A 117 -7.78 2.32 6.85
N PHE A 118 -6.48 2.24 6.56
CA PHE A 118 -5.70 1.01 6.72
C PHE A 118 -5.56 0.57 8.20
N GLN A 119 -5.32 1.51 9.12
CA GLN A 119 -5.14 1.18 10.54
C GLN A 119 -6.43 0.58 11.11
N ASN A 120 -7.58 1.11 10.72
CA ASN A 120 -8.90 0.62 11.12
C ASN A 120 -9.38 -0.58 10.30
N ALA A 121 -8.67 -0.95 9.22
CA ALA A 121 -9.05 -2.04 8.34
C ALA A 121 -9.04 -3.40 9.05
N GLN A 122 -10.10 -4.17 8.81
CA GLN A 122 -10.25 -5.54 9.28
C GLN A 122 -9.36 -6.50 8.49
N LEU A 123 -8.65 -7.40 9.19
CA LEU A 123 -7.93 -8.49 8.55
C LEU A 123 -8.92 -9.53 8.00
N ILE A 124 -8.85 -9.78 6.69
CA ILE A 124 -9.70 -10.75 5.98
C ILE A 124 -8.96 -12.07 5.76
N TYR A 125 -7.68 -11.98 5.41
CA TYR A 125 -6.87 -13.17 5.16
C TYR A 125 -5.41 -12.89 5.46
N ASP A 126 -4.74 -13.83 6.13
CA ASP A 126 -3.30 -13.83 6.32
C ASP A 126 -2.71 -15.17 5.88
N TYR A 127 -1.49 -15.13 5.36
CA TYR A 127 -0.79 -16.33 4.91
C TYR A 127 0.71 -16.27 5.19
N PRO A 128 1.37 -17.45 5.32
CA PRO A 128 0.77 -18.79 5.25
C PRO A 128 -0.07 -19.09 6.50
N ASN A 129 -1.26 -19.65 6.32
CA ASN A 129 -2.07 -20.14 7.44
C ASN A 129 -1.52 -21.49 7.95
N GLN A 130 -1.87 -21.90 9.17
CA GLN A 130 -1.29 -23.10 9.80
C GLN A 130 -1.51 -24.37 8.96
N SER A 131 -2.64 -24.47 8.27
CA SER A 131 -2.91 -25.57 7.34
C SER A 131 -1.92 -25.58 6.18
N ALA A 132 -1.67 -24.42 5.55
CA ALA A 132 -0.70 -24.30 4.46
C ALA A 132 0.74 -24.60 4.90
N ILE A 133 1.12 -24.22 6.13
CA ILE A 133 2.44 -24.56 6.71
C ILE A 133 2.57 -26.07 6.88
N ASN A 134 1.55 -26.72 7.46
CA ASN A 134 1.55 -28.17 7.66
C ASN A 134 1.64 -28.92 6.32
N SER A 135 0.89 -28.49 5.30
CA SER A 135 0.93 -29.05 3.95
C SER A 135 2.30 -28.85 3.27
N ALA A 136 2.88 -27.66 3.37
CA ALA A 136 4.17 -27.34 2.75
C ALA A 136 5.33 -28.15 3.35
N ARG A 137 5.27 -28.39 4.67
CA ARG A 137 6.24 -29.25 5.38
C ARG A 137 6.14 -30.70 4.91
N LEU A 138 4.93 -31.22 4.75
CA LEU A 138 4.70 -32.57 4.22
C LEU A 138 5.12 -32.72 2.75
N ALA A 139 4.89 -31.68 1.94
CA ALA A 139 5.23 -31.65 0.52
C ALA A 139 6.70 -31.28 0.22
N LYS A 140 7.53 -31.00 1.24
CA LYS A 140 8.94 -30.54 1.10
C LYS A 140 9.08 -29.30 0.19
N THR A 141 8.13 -28.37 0.25
CA THR A 141 8.15 -27.11 -0.54
C THR A 141 8.37 -25.88 0.37
N PRO A 142 9.60 -25.65 0.88
CA PRO A 142 9.89 -24.57 1.85
C PRO A 142 9.71 -23.15 1.29
N ILE A 143 9.61 -22.99 -0.04
CA ILE A 143 9.38 -21.69 -0.69
C ILE A 143 8.05 -21.05 -0.24
N ARG A 144 7.02 -21.86 0.06
CA ARG A 144 5.71 -21.36 0.51
C ARG A 144 5.74 -20.80 1.95
N GLU A 145 6.73 -21.15 2.75
CA GLU A 145 6.90 -20.63 4.12
C GLU A 145 7.56 -19.24 4.15
N ALA A 146 8.27 -18.88 3.08
CA ALA A 146 9.07 -17.66 3.02
C ALA A 146 8.24 -16.40 2.70
N LEU A 147 7.09 -16.55 2.05
CA LEU A 147 6.22 -15.45 1.66
C LEU A 147 5.14 -15.24 2.72
N ARG A 148 5.07 -14.05 3.32
CA ARG A 148 4.03 -13.68 4.26
C ARG A 148 3.19 -12.57 3.66
N GLY A 149 1.88 -12.67 3.79
CA GLY A 149 0.99 -11.62 3.34
C GLY A 149 -0.24 -11.44 4.20
N GLN A 150 -0.86 -10.27 4.06
CA GLN A 150 -2.09 -9.88 4.74
C GLN A 150 -3.00 -9.15 3.75
N LEU A 151 -4.26 -9.54 3.74
CA LEU A 151 -5.34 -8.89 3.03
C LEU A 151 -6.27 -8.28 4.07
N LYS A 152 -6.45 -6.96 4.02
CA LYS A 152 -7.30 -6.19 4.92
C LYS A 152 -8.34 -5.40 4.14
N VAL A 153 -9.46 -5.08 4.75
CA VAL A 153 -10.51 -4.22 4.19
C VAL A 153 -10.83 -3.08 5.15
N GLY A 154 -10.69 -1.84 4.66
CA GLY A 154 -11.11 -0.63 5.35
C GLY A 154 -12.47 -0.15 4.86
N ASP A 155 -12.88 1.03 5.34
CA ASP A 155 -14.13 1.66 4.95
C ASP A 155 -14.07 2.15 3.50
N ARG A 156 -12.89 2.60 3.04
CA ARG A 156 -12.69 3.14 1.69
C ARG A 156 -12.10 2.11 0.73
N TYR A 157 -11.03 1.42 1.12
CA TYR A 157 -10.26 0.55 0.23
C TYR A 157 -10.00 -0.83 0.83
N ALA A 158 -9.55 -1.75 -0.02
CA ALA A 158 -8.88 -2.95 0.45
C ALA A 158 -7.36 -2.80 0.30
N TYR A 159 -6.63 -3.54 1.12
CA TYR A 159 -5.19 -3.44 1.25
C TYR A 159 -4.57 -4.83 1.24
N TRP A 160 -3.58 -5.02 0.38
CA TRP A 160 -2.86 -6.29 0.28
C TRP A 160 -1.37 -6.06 0.44
N MET A 161 -0.81 -6.61 1.52
CA MET A 161 0.62 -6.54 1.83
C MET A 161 1.27 -7.89 1.63
N GLU A 162 2.49 -7.89 1.10
CA GLU A 162 3.36 -9.07 1.05
C GLU A 162 4.80 -8.71 1.40
N ILE A 163 5.47 -9.62 2.11
CA ILE A 163 6.92 -9.59 2.34
C ILE A 163 7.50 -10.97 2.03
N ALA A 164 8.62 -11.01 1.32
CA ALA A 164 9.31 -12.25 0.98
C ALA A 164 10.60 -12.36 1.81
N LYS A 165 10.68 -13.39 2.65
CA LYS A 165 11.91 -13.72 3.39
C LYS A 165 12.92 -14.36 2.46
N GLY A 166 14.16 -13.85 2.47
CA GLY A 166 15.28 -14.51 1.81
C GLY A 166 15.77 -15.73 2.58
N LYS A 167 16.75 -16.44 2.02
CA LYS A 167 17.35 -17.65 2.62
C LYS A 167 17.93 -17.43 4.04
N GLY A 168 18.27 -16.19 4.41
CA GLY A 168 18.74 -15.80 5.74
C GLY A 168 17.66 -15.31 6.71
N GLY A 169 16.37 -15.50 6.40
CA GLY A 169 15.25 -15.11 7.27
C GLY A 169 14.89 -13.61 7.25
N LYS A 170 15.80 -12.74 6.82
CA LYS A 170 15.54 -11.32 6.57
C LYS A 170 14.75 -11.14 5.27
N ALA A 171 13.67 -10.37 5.32
CA ALA A 171 12.94 -9.96 4.12
C ALA A 171 13.61 -8.70 3.55
N TYR A 172 13.90 -8.70 2.25
CA TYR A 172 14.46 -7.55 1.55
C TYR A 172 13.44 -6.89 0.64
N THR A 173 12.41 -7.62 0.24
CA THR A 173 11.37 -7.14 -0.66
C THR A 173 10.03 -7.16 0.06
N GLY A 174 9.26 -6.11 -0.15
CA GLY A 174 7.86 -6.06 0.24
C GLY A 174 7.03 -5.26 -0.75
N GLN A 175 5.72 -5.50 -0.73
CA GLN A 175 4.77 -4.74 -1.52
C GLN A 175 3.49 -4.46 -0.75
N MET A 176 2.89 -3.31 -1.05
CA MET A 176 1.59 -2.86 -0.58
C MET A 176 0.74 -2.54 -1.81
N THR A 177 -0.43 -3.13 -1.91
CA THR A 177 -1.41 -2.81 -2.95
C THR A 177 -2.64 -2.20 -2.29
N VAL A 178 -3.01 -0.99 -2.70
CA VAL A 178 -4.32 -0.39 -2.42
C VAL A 178 -5.22 -0.72 -3.59
N LEU A 179 -6.41 -1.25 -3.33
CA LEU A 179 -7.33 -1.72 -4.36
C LEU A 179 -8.78 -1.34 -4.06
N LEU A 180 -9.60 -1.31 -5.10
CA LEU A 180 -11.05 -1.18 -4.97
C LEU A 180 -11.62 -2.37 -4.17
N LYS A 181 -12.54 -2.08 -3.26
CA LYS A 181 -13.24 -3.13 -2.48
C LYS A 181 -14.01 -4.11 -3.37
N SER A 182 -14.47 -3.68 -4.54
CA SER A 182 -15.15 -4.55 -5.51
C SER A 182 -14.25 -5.65 -6.08
N ASP A 183 -12.92 -5.51 -5.99
CA ASP A 183 -11.96 -6.51 -6.41
C ASP A 183 -11.53 -7.47 -5.27
N LEU A 184 -11.97 -7.23 -4.03
CA LEU A 184 -11.53 -7.96 -2.84
C LEU A 184 -11.85 -9.45 -2.93
N ASN A 185 -13.10 -9.81 -3.25
CA ASN A 185 -13.56 -11.20 -3.24
C ASN A 185 -12.80 -12.06 -4.26
N LYS A 186 -12.52 -11.50 -5.45
CA LYS A 186 -11.70 -12.14 -6.48
C LYS A 186 -10.30 -12.41 -5.94
N LEU A 187 -9.65 -11.38 -5.39
CA LEU A 187 -8.28 -11.50 -4.88
C LEU A 187 -8.19 -12.50 -3.73
N GLU A 188 -9.14 -12.45 -2.78
CA GLU A 188 -9.18 -13.39 -1.67
C GLU A 188 -9.27 -14.84 -2.15
N ALA A 189 -10.17 -15.14 -3.10
CA ALA A 189 -10.31 -16.47 -3.67
C ALA A 189 -9.02 -16.96 -4.34
N GLU A 190 -8.32 -16.08 -5.09
CA GLU A 190 -7.03 -16.41 -5.69
C GLU A 190 -5.95 -16.68 -4.63
N LEU A 191 -5.90 -15.88 -3.56
CA LEU A 191 -4.91 -16.05 -2.48
C LEU A 191 -5.15 -17.32 -1.65
N ARG A 192 -6.40 -17.76 -1.51
CA ARG A 192 -6.76 -19.02 -0.82
C ARG A 192 -6.37 -20.26 -1.63
N ASN A 193 -6.33 -20.16 -2.96
CA ASN A 193 -6.05 -21.27 -3.87
C ASN A 193 -4.58 -21.35 -4.32
N ARG A 194 -3.68 -20.58 -3.70
CA ARG A 194 -2.27 -20.44 -4.10
C ARG A 194 -1.34 -21.56 -3.61
#